data_AF-A0A6P0XVT1-F1
#
_entry.id   AF-A0A6P0XVT1-F1
#
_cell.length_a   1.000
_cell.length_b   1.000
_cell.length_c   1.000
_cell.angle_alpha   90.00
_cell.angle_beta   90.00
_cell.angle_gamma   90.00
#
_symmetry.space_group_name_H-M   'P 1'
#
loop_
_entity.id
_entity.type
_entity.pdbx_description
1 polymer ?
#
loop_
_entity_poly.entity_id
_entity_poly.type
_entity_poly.pdbx_seq_one_letter_code
_entity_poly.pdbx_strand_id
1 'polypeptide(L)' 'MNIEQALLKKLRELPPKKQQQILDFSEFIKQKTLVKPEPKMPKQRADTWKNWAEYRQKNSPGLPNYA' A
#
# COMPACT_ATOMS: atom_id res chain seq x y z
N MET A 1 8.99 -33.16 -9.40
CA MET A 1 9.08 -31.76 -9.88
C MET A 1 8.35 -30.90 -8.88
N ASN A 2 9.03 -29.93 -8.24
CA ASN A 2 8.39 -29.02 -7.28
C ASN A 2 7.81 -27.79 -8.02
N ILE A 3 6.81 -27.13 -7.42
CA ILE A 3 6.12 -25.96 -8.00
C ILE A 3 7.08 -24.80 -8.30
N GLU A 4 8.08 -24.58 -7.44
CA GLU A 4 9.11 -23.56 -7.65
C GLU A 4 9.92 -23.84 -8.93
N GLN A 5 10.30 -25.09 -9.14
CA GLN A 5 11.03 -25.49 -10.35
C GLN A 5 10.16 -25.37 -11.60
N ALA A 6 8.86 -25.65 -11.50
CA ALA A 6 7.91 -25.48 -12.59
C ALA A 6 7.74 -24.00 -12.98
N LEU A 7 7.65 -23.12 -11.97
CA LEU A 7 7.57 -21.67 -12.18
C LEU A 7 8.86 -21.12 -12.80
N LEU A 8 10.04 -21.53 -12.32
CA LEU A 8 11.32 -21.13 -12.88
C LEU A 8 11.48 -21.59 -14.33
N LYS A 9 11.04 -22.81 -14.65
CA LYS A 9 11.06 -23.32 -16.03
C LYS A 9 10.16 -22.47 -16.92
N LYS A 10 8.93 -22.19 -16.49
CA LYS A 10 7.98 -21.35 -17.24
C LYS A 10 8.48 -19.93 -17.42
N LEU A 11 9.14 -19.35 -16.41
CA LEU A 11 9.76 -18.04 -16.52
C LEU A 11 10.85 -18.01 -17.60
N ARG A 12 11.72 -19.03 -17.62
CA ARG A 12 12.80 -19.14 -18.62
C ARG A 12 12.30 -19.35 -20.06
N GLU A 13 11.11 -19.95 -20.23
CA GLU A 13 10.46 -20.12 -21.54
C GLU A 13 9.89 -18.82 -22.12
N LEU A 14 9.74 -17.76 -21.31
CA LEU A 14 9.20 -16.48 -21.76
C LEU A 14 10.25 -15.63 -22.50
N PRO A 15 9.82 -14.74 -23.43
CA PRO A 15 10.71 -13.76 -24.04
C PRO A 15 11.34 -12.81 -23.00
N PRO A 16 12.54 -12.24 -23.26
CA PRO A 16 13.26 -11.40 -22.30
C PRO A 16 12.43 -10.25 -21.71
N LYS A 17 11.61 -9.60 -22.56
CA LYS A 17 10.72 -8.51 -22.12
C LYS A 17 9.70 -8.95 -21.07
N LYS A 18 9.12 -10.15 -21.23
CA LYS A 18 8.13 -10.70 -20.29
C LYS A 18 8.78 -11.24 -19.02
N GLN A 19 10.01 -11.75 -19.12
CA GLN A 19 10.80 -12.12 -17.94
C GLN A 19 11.04 -10.90 -17.05
N GLN A 20 11.46 -9.77 -17.64
CA GLN A 20 11.69 -8.53 -16.91
C GLN A 20 10.42 -8.05 -16.22
N GLN A 21 9.26 -8.05 -16.91
CA GLN A 21 7.98 -7.66 -16.31
C GLN A 21 7.62 -8.50 -15.06
N ILE A 22 7.89 -9.80 -15.07
CA ILE A 22 7.61 -10.68 -13.92
C ILE A 22 8.57 -10.37 -12.77
N LEU A 23 9.86 -10.11 -13.07
CA LEU A 23 10.83 -9.70 -12.05
C LEU A 23 10.43 -8.37 -11.42
N ASP A 24 10.06 -7.38 -12.23
CA ASP A 24 9.58 -6.08 -11.77
C ASP A 24 8.33 -6.21 -10.90
N PHE A 25 7.39 -7.07 -11.30
CA PHE A 25 6.20 -7.37 -10.51
C PHE A 25 6.55 -8.04 -9.18
N SER A 26 7.49 -8.97 -9.17
CA SER A 26 7.93 -9.63 -7.93
C SER A 26 8.55 -8.64 -6.95
N GLU A 27 9.30 -7.66 -7.46
CA GLU A 27 9.91 -6.60 -6.66
C GLU A 27 8.85 -5.62 -6.14
N PHE A 28 7.87 -5.27 -6.96
CA PHE A 28 6.71 -4.49 -6.55
C PHE A 28 5.96 -5.15 -5.38
N ILE A 29 5.71 -6.46 -5.45
CA ILE A 29 5.04 -7.19 -4.36
C ILE A 29 5.88 -7.13 -3.08
N LYS A 30 7.20 -7.37 -3.15
CA LYS A 30 8.09 -7.27 -1.99
C LYS A 30 8.01 -5.88 -1.35
N GLN A 31 8.09 -4.82 -2.16
CA GLN A 31 8.00 -3.45 -1.68
C GLN A 31 6.65 -3.20 -0.99
N LYS A 32 5.53 -3.65 -1.57
CA LYS A 32 4.20 -3.50 -0.94
C LYS A 32 4.06 -4.30 0.35
N THR A 33 4.67 -5.47 0.46
CA THR A 33 4.65 -6.26 1.69
C THR A 33 5.55 -5.68 2.78
N LEU A 34 6.66 -5.03 2.41
CA LEU A 34 7.55 -4.34 3.34
C LEU A 34 6.93 -3.04 3.86
N VAL A 35 6.16 -2.33 3.02
CA VAL A 35 5.41 -1.11 3.39
C VAL A 35 4.03 -1.47 3.93
N LYS A 36 3.90 -2.56 4.70
CA LYS A 36 2.73 -2.72 5.55
C LYS A 36 2.91 -1.70 6.68
N PRO A 37 2.13 -0.60 6.75
CA PRO A 37 2.23 0.28 7.90
C PRO A 37 1.98 -0.60 9.12
N GLU A 38 2.85 -0.48 10.13
CA GLU A 38 2.61 -1.10 11.43
C GLU A 38 1.13 -0.92 11.76
N PRO A 39 0.41 -1.99 12.12
CA PRO A 39 -0.99 -1.85 12.47
C PRO A 39 -1.07 -0.89 13.66
N LYS A 40 -1.36 0.39 13.39
CA LYS A 40 -1.61 1.39 14.43
C LYS A 40 -2.65 0.76 15.34
N MET A 41 -2.29 0.56 16.61
CA MET A 41 -3.20 -0.02 17.57
C MET A 41 -4.52 0.78 17.55
N PRO A 42 -5.69 0.17 17.76
CA PRO A 42 -6.99 0.85 17.67
C PRO A 42 -7.04 2.20 18.41
N LYS A 43 -6.33 2.31 19.54
CA LYS A 43 -6.15 3.56 20.31
C LYS A 43 -5.42 4.66 19.55
N GLN A 44 -4.27 4.34 18.93
CA GLN A 44 -3.49 5.31 18.14
C GLN A 44 -4.28 5.85 16.93
N ARG A 45 -5.15 5.01 16.34
CA ARG A 45 -6.09 5.49 15.32
C ARG A 45 -7.06 6.50 15.94
N ALA A 46 -7.75 6.15 17.02
CA ALA A 46 -8.69 7.06 17.69
C ALA A 46 -8.05 8.42 18.04
N ASP A 47 -6.83 8.42 18.57
CA ASP A 47 -6.09 9.66 18.88
C ASP A 47 -5.78 10.49 17.63
N THR A 48 -5.41 9.84 16.52
CA THR A 48 -5.17 10.52 15.23
C THR A 48 -6.45 11.19 14.72
N TRP A 49 -7.60 10.53 14.83
CA TRP A 49 -8.90 11.07 14.40
C TRP A 49 -9.35 12.21 15.31
N LYS A 50 -9.14 12.11 16.62
CA LYS A 50 -9.44 13.17 17.58
C LYS A 50 -8.65 14.44 17.28
N ASN A 51 -7.34 14.31 17.09
CA ASN A 51 -6.46 15.43 16.74
C ASN A 51 -6.84 16.09 15.40
N TRP A 52 -7.23 15.31 14.40
CA TRP A 52 -7.73 15.84 13.12
C TRP A 52 -9.02 16.64 13.29
N ALA A 53 -9.97 16.12 14.07
CA ALA A 53 -11.26 16.79 14.32
C ALA A 53 -11.07 18.12 15.08
N GLU A 54 -10.21 18.13 16.09
CA GLU A 54 -9.87 19.33 16.87
C GLU A 54 -9.15 20.38 16.01
N TYR A 55 -8.19 19.95 15.16
CA TYR A 55 -7.52 20.82 14.21
C TYR A 55 -8.51 21.43 13.21
N ARG A 56 -9.48 20.65 12.72
CA ARG A 56 -10.52 21.15 11.80
C ARG A 56 -11.45 22.15 12.46
N GLN A 57 -11.91 21.92 13.69
CA GLN A 57 -12.72 22.91 14.42
C GLN A 57 -11.95 24.22 14.63
N LYS A 58 -10.69 24.12 15.02
CA LYS A 58 -9.85 25.29 15.30
C LYS A 58 -9.53 26.12 14.04
N ASN A 59 -9.47 25.49 12.87
CA ASN A 59 -9.05 26.12 11.62
C ASN A 59 -10.16 26.15 10.54
N SER A 60 -11.43 25.94 10.91
CA SER A 60 -12.51 26.02 9.92
C SER A 60 -12.80 27.49 9.64
N PRO A 61 -12.69 27.98 8.39
CA PRO A 61 -13.49 29.12 8.00
C PRO A 61 -14.93 28.65 8.17
N GLY A 62 -15.73 29.34 8.98
CA GLY A 62 -17.12 28.96 9.20
C GLY A 62 -17.83 28.73 7.86
N LEU A 63 -18.76 27.78 7.80
CA LEU A 63 -19.55 27.54 6.58
C LEU A 63 -20.13 28.89 6.12
N PRO A 64 -19.89 29.34 4.87
CA PRO A 64 -20.53 30.54 4.37
C PRO A 64 -22.04 30.35 4.47
N ASN A 65 -22.68 31.25 5.23
CA ASN A 65 -24.09 31.22 5.52
C ASN A 65 -24.83 31.67 4.25
N TYR A 66 -25.09 30.74 3.33
CA TYR A 66 -25.99 30.97 2.21
C TYR A 66 -27.41 30.84 2.73
N ALA A 67 -27.91 31.95 3.29
CA ALA A 67 -29.32 32.16 3.61
C ALA A 67 -30.13 32.42 2.33
#